data_AF-A0A0G3X6B9-F1
#
_entry.id   AF-A0A0G3X6B9-F1
#
_cell.length_a   1.000
_cell.length_b   1.000
_cell.length_c   1.000
_cell.angle_alpha   90.00
_cell.angle_beta   90.00
_cell.angle_gamma   90.00
#
_symmetry.space_group_name_H-M   'P 1'
#
loop_
_entity.id
_entity.type
_entity.pdbx_description
1 polymer ?
#
loop_
_entity_poly.entity_id
_entity_poly.type
_entity_poly.pdbx_seq_one_letter_code
_entity_poly.pdbx_strand_id
1 'polypeptide(L)'
;MAGSVWTIGYEQVTQAALVECLGQASVEILADVRYLPLSRRPGFSKNSLRAAVEEAGIGYCHFRHLGTPSEGRAAARRGDLATLERIYSGQLELPEALAQMAELRALAETSKAALLCYERRAAECHRNLLVTALFDDFEQIDLEPELVRP
;
A
#
# COMPACT_ATOMS: atom_id res chain seq x y z
N MET A 1 0.71 20.42 8.90
CA MET A 1 0.63 19.01 8.49
C MET A 1 -0.83 18.63 8.59
N ALA A 2 -1.42 18.18 7.48
CA ALA A 2 -2.86 17.88 7.39
C ALA A 2 -3.24 16.54 8.05
N GLY A 3 -2.25 15.67 8.30
CA GLY A 3 -2.39 14.39 8.98
C GLY A 3 -1.13 13.55 8.81
N SER A 4 -1.25 12.24 9.05
CA SER A 4 -0.21 11.25 8.76
C SER A 4 -0.79 10.12 7.92
N VAL A 5 0.02 9.55 7.02
CA VAL A 5 -0.33 8.35 6.24
C VAL A 5 0.73 7.28 6.48
N TRP A 6 0.29 6.05 6.71
CA TRP A 6 1.20 4.94 6.94
C TRP A 6 1.45 4.19 5.65
N THR A 7 2.61 3.56 5.56
CA THR A 7 2.90 2.62 4.48
C THR A 7 3.36 1.30 5.07
N ILE A 8 3.04 0.19 4.42
CA ILE A 8 3.50 -1.15 4.84
C ILE A 8 3.73 -2.06 3.64
N GLY A 9 4.81 -2.84 3.69
CA GLY A 9 5.18 -3.84 2.69
C GLY A 9 5.21 -5.24 3.28
N TYR A 10 4.93 -6.27 2.47
CA TYR A 10 4.92 -7.66 2.95
C TYR A 10 6.01 -8.56 2.37
N GLU A 11 6.97 -8.00 1.65
CA GLU A 11 8.18 -8.71 1.24
C GLU A 11 8.96 -9.21 2.46
N GLN A 12 9.26 -10.50 2.46
CA GLN A 12 9.92 -11.22 3.56
C GLN A 12 9.20 -11.20 4.92
N VAL A 13 7.92 -10.83 4.94
CA VAL A 13 7.06 -10.77 6.15
C VAL A 13 6.01 -11.89 6.15
N THR A 14 5.58 -12.35 7.34
CA THR A 14 4.42 -13.24 7.52
C THR A 14 3.14 -12.43 7.67
N GLN A 15 1.97 -13.03 7.37
CA GLN A 15 0.70 -12.35 7.59
C GLN A 15 0.51 -11.92 9.07
N ALA A 16 0.90 -12.78 10.01
CA ALA A 16 0.81 -12.47 11.44
C ALA A 16 1.67 -11.26 11.83
N ALA A 17 2.93 -11.20 11.39
CA ALA A 17 3.83 -10.08 11.67
C ALA A 17 3.31 -8.77 11.06
N LEU A 18 2.70 -8.84 9.86
CA LEU A 18 2.06 -7.67 9.27
C LEU A 18 0.86 -7.18 10.11
N VAL A 19 -0.04 -8.08 10.51
CA VAL A 19 -1.21 -7.73 11.33
C VAL A 19 -0.80 -7.17 12.69
N GLU A 20 0.20 -7.77 13.34
CA GLU A 20 0.75 -7.30 14.61
C GLU A 20 1.32 -5.88 14.48
N CYS A 21 2.12 -5.63 13.44
CA CYS A 21 2.70 -4.32 13.17
C CYS A 21 1.62 -3.24 12.95
N LEU A 22 0.57 -3.56 12.19
CA LEU A 22 -0.57 -2.67 12.00
C LEU A 22 -1.30 -2.37 13.32
N GLY A 23 -1.51 -3.39 14.17
CA GLY A 23 -2.12 -3.24 15.48
C GLY A 23 -1.29 -2.37 16.43
N GLN A 24 0.03 -2.57 16.47
CA GLN A 24 0.95 -1.74 17.27
C GLN A 24 0.93 -0.26 16.85
N ALA A 25 0.80 0.00 15.55
CA ALA A 25 0.63 1.35 15.01
C ALA A 25 -0.80 1.92 15.16
N SER A 26 -1.74 1.11 15.67
CA SER A 26 -3.18 1.43 15.75
C SER A 26 -3.75 1.84 14.39
N VAL A 27 -3.35 1.17 13.32
CA VAL A 27 -3.93 1.37 11.99
C VAL A 27 -5.37 0.91 12.02
N GLU A 28 -6.27 1.74 11.49
CA GLU A 28 -7.71 1.47 11.44
C GLU A 28 -8.12 0.87 10.10
N ILE A 29 -7.42 1.23 9.01
CA ILE A 29 -7.75 0.79 7.65
C ILE A 29 -6.48 0.38 6.91
N LEU A 30 -6.47 -0.83 6.37
CA LEU A 30 -5.49 -1.29 5.40
C LEU A 30 -5.98 -0.98 3.97
N ALA A 31 -5.33 -0.02 3.33
CA ALA A 31 -5.56 0.37 1.95
C ALA A 31 -4.65 -0.47 1.02
N ASP A 32 -5.21 -1.52 0.45
CA ASP A 32 -4.53 -2.36 -0.54
C ASP A 32 -4.43 -1.62 -1.88
N VAL A 33 -3.26 -1.13 -2.22
CA VAL A 33 -2.98 -0.41 -3.48
C VAL A 33 -2.31 -1.32 -4.51
N ARG A 34 -2.59 -2.63 -4.47
CA ARG A 34 -2.13 -3.57 -5.51
C ARG A 34 -3.10 -3.57 -6.68
N TYR A 35 -2.57 -3.47 -7.90
CA TYR A 35 -3.39 -3.56 -9.12
C TYR A 35 -4.12 -4.90 -9.21
N LEU A 36 -3.41 -5.99 -8.91
CA LEU A 36 -3.98 -7.31 -8.68
C LEU A 36 -3.53 -7.79 -7.31
N PRO A 37 -4.44 -7.97 -6.34
CA PRO A 37 -4.12 -8.44 -4.98
C PRO A 37 -3.92 -9.97 -4.96
N LEU A 38 -3.07 -10.44 -5.86
CA LEU A 38 -2.67 -11.85 -6.02
C LEU A 38 -1.25 -11.99 -5.45
N SER A 39 -1.09 -12.92 -4.52
CA SER A 39 0.22 -13.22 -3.92
C SER A 39 0.40 -14.72 -3.80
N ARG A 40 1.63 -15.18 -4.05
CA ARG A 40 2.06 -16.55 -3.75
C ARG A 40 2.56 -16.70 -2.31
N ARG A 41 2.74 -15.59 -1.59
CA ARG A 41 3.12 -15.61 -0.17
C ARG A 41 1.89 -16.05 0.65
N PRO A 42 2.03 -17.06 1.53
CA PRO A 42 0.93 -17.51 2.37
C PRO A 42 0.27 -16.36 3.12
N GLY A 43 -1.07 -16.33 3.14
CA GLY A 43 -1.84 -15.28 3.83
C GLY A 43 -2.09 -14.00 3.02
N PHE A 44 -1.35 -13.73 1.94
CA PHE A 44 -1.42 -12.43 1.23
C PHE A 44 -2.31 -12.40 -0.02
N SER A 45 -3.16 -13.42 -0.23
CA SER A 45 -4.27 -13.32 -1.18
C SER A 45 -5.31 -12.32 -0.66
N LYS A 46 -6.08 -11.67 -1.54
CA LYS A 46 -7.10 -10.67 -1.15
C LYS A 46 -7.98 -11.11 0.02
N ASN A 47 -8.62 -12.27 -0.11
CA ASN A 47 -9.61 -12.72 0.88
C ASN A 47 -8.94 -13.16 2.18
N SER A 48 -7.78 -13.83 2.09
CA SER A 48 -7.03 -14.26 3.27
C SER A 48 -6.51 -13.07 4.06
N LEU A 49 -5.99 -12.06 3.36
CA LEU A 49 -5.48 -10.84 3.98
C LEU A 49 -6.60 -10.05 4.65
N ARG A 50 -7.71 -9.83 3.92
CA ARG A 50 -8.90 -9.19 4.44
C ARG A 50 -9.39 -9.84 5.73
N ALA A 51 -9.57 -11.17 5.72
CA ALA A 51 -10.07 -11.89 6.88
C ALA A 51 -9.19 -11.68 8.12
N ALA A 52 -7.85 -11.76 7.96
CA ALA A 52 -6.94 -11.61 9.09
C ALA A 52 -6.90 -10.18 9.66
N VAL A 53 -7.00 -9.15 8.82
CA VAL A 53 -7.02 -7.77 9.31
C VAL A 53 -8.36 -7.44 9.95
N GLU A 54 -9.48 -7.91 9.39
CA GLU A 54 -10.82 -7.72 9.95
C GLU A 54 -10.99 -8.46 11.29
N GLU A 55 -10.41 -9.66 11.43
CA GLU A 55 -10.35 -10.38 12.72
C GLU A 55 -9.59 -9.61 13.80
N ALA A 56 -8.59 -8.82 13.40
CA ALA A 56 -7.85 -7.91 14.27
C ALA A 56 -8.54 -6.53 14.46
N GLY A 57 -9.74 -6.34 13.91
CA GLY A 57 -10.51 -5.08 14.02
C GLY A 57 -10.05 -3.98 13.05
N ILE A 58 -9.26 -4.32 12.02
CA ILE A 58 -8.74 -3.38 11.03
C ILE A 58 -9.55 -3.52 9.74
N GLY A 59 -10.09 -2.41 9.23
CA GLY A 59 -10.83 -2.38 7.98
C GLY A 59 -9.93 -2.68 6.77
N TYR A 60 -10.53 -3.16 5.67
CA TYR A 60 -9.82 -3.46 4.43
C TYR A 60 -10.49 -2.80 3.23
N CYS A 61 -9.75 -1.95 2.51
CA CYS A 61 -10.19 -1.31 1.26
C CYS A 61 -9.22 -1.64 0.13
N HIS A 62 -9.72 -1.97 -1.06
CA HIS A 62 -8.88 -2.31 -2.21
C HIS A 62 -9.00 -1.25 -3.31
N PHE A 63 -7.91 -0.52 -3.54
CA PHE A 63 -7.79 0.54 -4.53
C PHE A 63 -7.04 0.04 -5.76
N ARG A 64 -7.74 -0.77 -6.57
CA ARG A 64 -7.19 -1.38 -7.78
C ARG A 64 -6.51 -0.37 -8.71
N HIS A 65 -7.14 0.78 -8.95
CA HIS A 65 -6.69 1.76 -9.93
C HIS A 65 -5.52 2.61 -9.42
N LEU A 66 -5.24 2.56 -8.11
CA LEU A 66 -4.01 3.10 -7.50
C LEU A 66 -2.85 2.10 -7.52
N GLY A 67 -3.03 0.93 -8.13
CA GLY A 67 -1.97 -0.05 -8.27
C GLY A 67 -1.17 0.10 -9.56
N THR A 68 0.09 -0.32 -9.51
CA THR A 68 1.00 -0.26 -10.65
C THR A 68 0.61 -1.26 -11.74
N PRO A 69 0.46 -0.83 -13.02
CA PRO A 69 0.26 -1.70 -14.17
C PRO A 69 1.37 -2.74 -14.36
N SER A 70 1.16 -3.75 -15.21
CA SER A 70 2.13 -4.84 -15.42
C SER A 70 3.52 -4.35 -15.85
N GLU A 71 3.57 -3.36 -16.72
CA GLU A 71 4.82 -2.79 -17.22
C GLU A 71 5.58 -2.03 -16.13
N GLY A 72 4.86 -1.22 -15.33
CA GLY A 72 5.46 -0.54 -14.17
C GLY A 72 5.96 -1.52 -13.11
N ARG A 73 5.22 -2.61 -12.84
CA ARG A 73 5.71 -3.69 -11.95
C ARG A 73 6.96 -4.37 -12.50
N ALA A 74 7.08 -4.53 -13.82
CA ALA A 74 8.27 -5.07 -14.44
C ALA A 74 9.46 -4.11 -14.32
N ALA A 75 9.24 -2.80 -14.43
CA ALA A 75 10.27 -1.77 -14.20
C ALA A 75 10.75 -1.78 -12.74
N ALA A 76 9.82 -1.77 -11.77
CA ALA A 76 10.14 -1.86 -10.34
C ALA A 76 11.03 -3.06 -10.01
N ARG A 77 10.70 -4.25 -10.54
CA ARG A 77 11.50 -5.48 -10.33
C ARG A 77 12.92 -5.40 -10.89
N ARG A 78 13.18 -4.55 -11.88
CA ARG A 78 14.51 -4.32 -12.44
C ARG A 78 15.25 -3.17 -11.76
N GLY A 79 14.64 -2.50 -10.78
CA GLY A 79 15.17 -1.28 -10.17
C GLY A 79 15.10 -0.04 -11.08
N ASP A 80 14.29 -0.09 -12.15
CA ASP A 80 14.13 1.01 -13.11
C ASP A 80 13.05 1.99 -12.61
N LEU A 81 13.44 2.81 -11.62
CA LEU A 81 12.53 3.75 -10.96
C LEU A 81 12.02 4.84 -11.91
N ALA A 82 12.83 5.31 -12.86
CA ALA A 82 12.43 6.32 -13.84
C ALA A 82 11.30 5.80 -14.76
N THR A 83 11.41 4.56 -15.24
CA THR A 83 10.33 3.95 -16.03
C THR A 83 9.10 3.65 -15.18
N LEU A 84 9.28 3.21 -13.93
CA LEU A 84 8.18 3.02 -12.99
C LEU A 84 7.40 4.33 -12.79
N GLU A 85 8.09 5.42 -12.49
CA GLU A 85 7.51 6.74 -12.27
C GLU A 85 6.69 7.18 -13.48
N ARG A 86 7.30 7.18 -14.68
CA ARG A 86 6.60 7.57 -15.91
C ARG A 86 5.32 6.77 -16.17
N ILE A 87 5.35 5.45 -15.96
CA ILE A 87 4.18 4.58 -16.18
C ILE A 87 3.13 4.83 -15.10
N TYR A 88 3.56 4.98 -13.85
CA TYR A 88 2.64 5.14 -12.72
C TYR A 88 1.97 6.51 -12.71
N SER A 89 2.68 7.59 -13.07
CA SER A 89 2.07 8.91 -13.23
C SER A 89 0.93 8.90 -14.25
N GLY A 90 1.13 8.28 -15.42
CA GLY A 90 0.04 8.13 -16.40
C GLY A 90 -1.13 7.26 -15.92
N GLN A 91 -0.88 6.29 -15.04
CA GLN A 91 -1.95 5.51 -14.39
C GLN A 91 -2.78 6.38 -13.43
N LEU A 92 -2.15 7.29 -12.69
CA LEU A 92 -2.83 8.17 -11.74
C LEU A 92 -3.69 9.27 -12.41
N GLU A 93 -3.45 9.55 -13.69
CA GLU A 93 -4.27 10.48 -14.49
C GLU A 93 -5.58 9.86 -14.98
N LEU A 94 -5.77 8.54 -14.86
CA LEU A 94 -7.01 7.89 -15.30
C LEU A 94 -8.21 8.31 -14.42
N PRO A 95 -9.41 8.47 -14.99
CA PRO A 95 -10.61 8.87 -14.24
C PRO A 95 -10.90 7.98 -13.02
N GLU A 96 -10.71 6.67 -13.15
CA GLU A 96 -10.92 5.72 -12.06
C GLU A 96 -9.85 5.85 -10.96
N ALA A 97 -8.62 6.22 -11.34
CA ALA A 97 -7.56 6.48 -10.37
C ALA A 97 -7.83 7.79 -9.61
N LEU A 98 -8.23 8.86 -10.30
CA LEU A 98 -8.64 10.13 -9.67
C LEU A 98 -9.77 9.93 -8.66
N ALA A 99 -10.80 9.16 -9.02
CA ALA A 99 -11.89 8.83 -8.10
C ALA A 99 -11.40 8.07 -6.85
N GLN A 100 -10.55 7.05 -7.05
CA GLN A 100 -10.00 6.28 -5.94
C GLN A 100 -9.01 7.08 -5.07
N MET A 101 -8.27 8.04 -5.65
CA MET A 101 -7.44 8.96 -4.88
C MET A 101 -8.29 9.85 -3.97
N ALA A 102 -9.42 10.37 -4.47
CA ALA A 102 -10.35 11.15 -3.65
C ALA A 102 -10.94 10.31 -2.50
N GLU A 103 -11.35 9.06 -2.77
CA GLU A 103 -11.83 8.13 -1.73
C GLU A 103 -10.75 7.83 -0.69
N LEU A 104 -9.52 7.50 -1.13
CA LEU A 104 -8.40 7.20 -0.23
C LEU A 104 -8.01 8.41 0.62
N ARG A 105 -8.00 9.61 0.03
CA ARG A 105 -7.73 10.87 0.73
C ARG A 105 -8.75 11.13 1.82
N ALA A 106 -10.04 11.03 1.50
CA ALA A 106 -11.11 11.21 2.48
C ALA A 106 -11.02 10.22 3.65
N LEU A 107 -10.65 8.96 3.38
CA LEU A 107 -10.42 7.96 4.43
C LEU A 107 -9.23 8.31 5.33
N ALA A 108 -8.11 8.76 4.74
CA ALA A 108 -6.92 9.13 5.50
C ALA A 108 -7.12 10.40 6.35
N GLU A 109 -8.07 11.26 5.99
CA GLU A 109 -8.44 12.44 6.79
C GLU A 109 -9.24 12.06 8.05
N THR A 110 -9.95 10.93 8.05
CA THR A 110 -10.81 10.51 9.16
C THR A 110 -10.31 9.29 9.92
N SER A 111 -9.30 8.58 9.40
CA SER A 111 -8.84 7.30 9.95
C SER A 111 -7.35 7.09 9.69
N LYS A 112 -6.68 6.35 10.58
CA LYS A 112 -5.29 5.93 10.36
C LYS A 112 -5.21 4.87 9.27
N ALA A 113 -4.90 5.30 8.05
CA ALA A 113 -4.81 4.44 6.88
C ALA A 113 -3.37 4.02 6.56
N ALA A 114 -3.15 2.72 6.33
CA ALA A 114 -1.88 2.18 5.86
C ALA A 114 -1.96 1.71 4.41
N LEU A 115 -1.10 2.26 3.54
CA LEU A 115 -0.95 1.89 2.14
C LEU A 115 -0.12 0.61 2.02
N LEU A 116 -0.72 -0.45 1.47
CA LEU A 116 -0.09 -1.75 1.31
C LEU A 116 0.36 -2.01 -0.14
N CYS A 117 1.63 -2.39 -0.31
CA CYS A 117 2.10 -3.08 -1.51
C CYS A 117 3.00 -4.28 -1.18
N TYR A 118 3.63 -4.88 -2.20
CA TYR A 118 4.51 -6.02 -2.01
C TYR A 118 5.86 -5.62 -1.41
N GLU A 119 6.56 -4.69 -2.06
CA GLU A 119 7.93 -4.29 -1.77
C GLU A 119 8.05 -3.84 -0.31
N ARG A 120 9.12 -4.21 0.38
CA ARG A 120 9.28 -3.84 1.80
C ARG A 120 9.37 -2.33 1.97
N ARG A 121 10.27 -1.69 1.23
CA ARG A 121 10.62 -0.27 1.39
C ARG A 121 9.73 0.60 0.50
N ALA A 122 9.05 1.57 1.10
CA ALA A 122 8.14 2.46 0.36
C ALA A 122 8.89 3.31 -0.68
N ALA A 123 10.07 3.81 -0.31
CA ALA A 123 10.95 4.64 -1.14
C ALA A 123 11.33 4.00 -2.50
N GLU A 124 11.20 2.68 -2.64
CA GLU A 124 11.61 1.92 -3.83
C GLU A 124 10.41 1.39 -4.62
N CYS A 125 9.19 1.84 -4.31
CA CYS A 125 7.97 1.35 -4.92
C CYS A 125 6.96 2.45 -5.21
N HIS A 126 5.82 2.07 -5.78
CA HIS A 126 4.76 3.00 -6.14
C HIS A 126 4.07 3.66 -4.95
N ARG A 127 4.19 3.13 -3.73
CA ARG A 127 3.64 3.77 -2.53
C ARG A 127 4.23 5.16 -2.33
N ASN A 128 5.54 5.33 -2.49
CA ASN A 128 6.18 6.65 -2.38
C ASN A 128 5.68 7.63 -3.46
N LEU A 129 5.49 7.13 -4.69
CA LEU A 129 4.93 7.94 -5.77
C LEU A 129 3.48 8.36 -5.49
N LEU A 130 2.66 7.45 -4.97
CA LEU A 130 1.28 7.74 -4.58
C LEU A 130 1.22 8.74 -3.43
N VAL A 131 2.07 8.57 -2.41
CA VAL A 131 2.16 9.52 -1.29
C VAL A 131 2.60 10.89 -1.78
N THR A 132 3.61 10.96 -2.65
CA THR A 132 4.05 12.23 -3.25
C THR A 132 2.94 12.91 -4.06
N ALA A 133 2.10 12.14 -4.74
CA ALA A 133 1.03 12.68 -5.59
C ALA A 133 -0.23 13.09 -4.81
N LEU A 134 -0.55 12.43 -3.69
CA LEU A 134 -1.84 12.56 -2.99
C LEU A 134 -1.74 13.12 -1.57
N PHE A 135 -0.57 12.99 -0.95
CA PHE A 135 -0.33 13.16 0.48
C PHE A 135 0.93 14.01 0.73
N ASP A 136 1.24 14.94 -0.18
CA ASP A 136 2.40 15.85 -0.05
C ASP A 136 2.31 16.79 1.18
N ASP A 137 1.10 16.96 1.72
CA ASP A 137 0.79 17.71 2.93
C ASP A 137 0.65 16.84 4.20
N PHE A 138 0.85 15.52 4.09
CA PHE A 138 0.81 14.55 5.18
C PHE A 138 2.22 14.10 5.58
N GLU A 139 2.38 13.71 6.84
CA GLU A 139 3.58 12.99 7.27
C GLU A 139 3.50 11.52 6.81
N GLN A 140 4.49 11.06 6.06
CA GLN A 140 4.63 9.65 5.70
C GLN A 140 5.31 8.87 6.84
N ILE A 141 4.67 7.81 7.33
CA ILE A 141 5.22 6.91 8.35
C ILE A 141 5.35 5.50 7.77
N ASP A 142 6.59 5.06 7.56
CA ASP A 142 6.86 3.73 7.02
C ASP A 142 6.91 2.68 8.14
N LEU A 143 5.99 1.71 8.10
CA LEU A 143 5.94 0.59 9.03
C LEU A 143 6.85 -0.55 8.54
N GLU A 144 7.62 -1.11 9.47
CA GLU A 144 8.53 -2.22 9.21
C GLU A 144 8.18 -3.45 10.07
N PRO A 145 7.35 -4.39 9.56
CA PRO A 145 7.05 -5.63 10.26
C PRO A 145 8.28 -6.52 10.44
N GLU A 146 8.25 -7.39 11.45
CA GLU A 146 9.31 -8.36 11.66
C GLU A 146 9.47 -9.30 10.45
N LEU A 147 10.71 -9.47 10.01
CA LEU A 147 11.05 -10.33 8.88
C LEU A 147 11.07 -11.80 9.30
N VAL A 148 10.69 -12.66 8.37
CA VAL A 148 11.01 -14.09 8.45
C VAL A 148 12.54 -14.19 8.42
N ARG A 149 13.13 -14.60 9.55
CA ARG A 149 14.56 -14.95 9.57
C ARG A 149 14.76 -16.21 8.73
N PRO A 150 15.78 -16.24 7.85
CA PRO A 150 16.11 -17.42 7.08
C PRO A 150 16.52 -18.60 7.95
#